data_AF-A0A255IM96-F1
#
_entry.id   AF-A0A255IM96-F1
#
_cell.length_a   1.000
_cell.length_b   1.000
_cell.length_c   1.000
_cell.angle_alpha   90.00
_cell.angle_beta   90.00
_cell.angle_gamma   90.00
#
_symmetry.space_group_name_H-M   'P 1'
#
loop_
_entity.id
_entity.type
_entity.pdbx_description
1 polymer ?
#
loop_
_entity_poly.entity_id
_entity_poly.type
_entity_poly.pdbx_seq_one_letter_code
_entity_poly.pdbx_strand_id
1 'polypeptide(L)'
;MGQLDEALYNERRNAIPSWQGYHYQGMTALLYFLKELVNKFEEDENGVLAGNLKIKIEWLEDFIIFDNNEIKKIYQIKKTITKKNRAEVLENFIIQYKIMNNESIKWILGYDSTEVTDLSIDEEEFNKICKDCIENKWIKQITLLLENKDINYWKINLNLQNKESYCKDIRSFIRKTLDLEGKAYIKISDIEGICEENLKPLINILNNCATDFSDFKKRLSFKEININTIDDECINQINKMTSYIKNKNNALSTHDILDKLYTDMYKKMMKLEKKEDQDDFKYELYDVQRVFLDKDNSSFRWEAALYREKEKLLRFLDEEACPKCSKNVENCPNCLLDTIKEWDMKKIIDNINLEYDFFSSENEAESINNKISDVKHDFFVEVIEKFRTSMNLENNGVIGLNHYYALSSLIGGGSKRNENILTGILNNYWKHSDVYRDYESIITQNYNYKLSEENLSFLENTQEEQGKFPLFNVVRKTEFIDYEEVEK
;
A
#
# COMPACT_ATOMS: atom_id res chain seq x y z
N MET A 1 23.05 -4.51 -19.93
CA MET A 1 22.93 -5.18 -18.62
C MET A 1 21.50 -5.66 -18.37
N GLY A 2 20.46 -4.82 -18.46
CA GLY A 2 19.06 -5.22 -18.17
C GLY A 2 18.45 -6.39 -18.98
N GLN A 3 19.03 -6.79 -20.12
CA GLN A 3 18.56 -7.96 -20.90
C GLN A 3 19.08 -9.31 -20.40
N LEU A 4 20.22 -9.35 -19.69
CA LEU A 4 20.82 -10.61 -19.23
C LEU A 4 20.19 -11.10 -17.92
N ASP A 5 19.80 -10.17 -17.05
CA ASP A 5 19.13 -10.48 -15.79
C ASP A 5 17.75 -11.11 -16.06
N GLU A 6 16.93 -10.50 -16.92
CA GLU A 6 15.64 -11.09 -17.35
C GLU A 6 15.80 -12.47 -18.02
N ALA A 7 16.93 -12.72 -18.70
CA ALA A 7 17.20 -14.01 -19.31
C ALA A 7 17.56 -15.11 -18.29
N LEU A 8 18.07 -14.75 -17.11
CA LEU A 8 18.33 -15.68 -16.00
C LEU A 8 17.05 -16.20 -15.37
N TYR A 9 15.95 -15.46 -15.52
CA TYR A 9 14.64 -15.90 -15.03
C TYR A 9 14.21 -17.21 -15.69
N ASN A 10 13.77 -18.19 -14.90
CA ASN A 10 13.28 -19.46 -15.40
C ASN A 10 11.97 -19.86 -14.70
N GLU A 11 10.86 -19.72 -15.42
CA GLU A 11 9.49 -20.02 -14.97
C GLU A 11 9.32 -21.44 -14.39
N ARG A 12 10.13 -22.43 -14.82
CA ARG A 12 10.07 -23.79 -14.26
C ARG A 12 10.59 -23.89 -12.83
N ARG A 13 11.26 -22.84 -12.34
CA ARG A 13 11.76 -22.72 -10.96
C ARG A 13 10.76 -22.03 -10.06
N ASN A 14 9.73 -21.37 -10.61
CA ASN A 14 8.68 -20.78 -9.80
C ASN A 14 8.11 -21.89 -8.94
N ALA A 15 8.17 -21.67 -7.64
CA ALA A 15 7.58 -22.62 -6.74
C ALA A 15 6.07 -22.58 -7.02
N ILE A 16 5.50 -23.73 -7.39
CA ILE A 16 4.08 -23.99 -7.13
C ILE A 16 4.09 -24.77 -5.82
N PRO A 17 4.19 -24.13 -4.64
CA PRO A 17 4.56 -24.82 -3.44
C PRO A 17 3.32 -25.21 -2.65
N SER A 18 3.48 -26.22 -1.80
CA SER A 18 2.63 -26.35 -0.61
C SER A 18 2.50 -24.98 0.07
N TRP A 19 1.26 -24.56 0.40
CA TRP A 19 0.92 -23.27 1.00
C TRP A 19 1.89 -22.75 2.08
N GLN A 20 2.49 -23.64 2.87
CA GLN A 20 3.44 -23.31 3.94
C GLN A 20 4.77 -22.69 3.45
N GLY A 21 5.30 -23.12 2.30
CA GLY A 21 6.56 -22.58 1.76
C GLY A 21 6.37 -21.16 1.22
N TYR A 22 5.25 -20.95 0.53
CA TYR A 22 4.84 -19.65 0.01
C TYR A 22 4.64 -18.61 1.12
N HIS A 23 4.03 -19.06 2.22
CA HIS A 23 3.79 -18.23 3.39
C HIS A 23 5.10 -17.73 4.00
N TYR A 24 6.04 -18.64 4.31
CA TYR A 24 7.32 -18.28 4.92
C TYR A 24 8.13 -17.30 4.06
N GLN A 25 8.13 -17.51 2.74
CA GLN A 25 8.78 -16.62 1.78
C GLN A 25 8.14 -15.23 1.76
N GLY A 26 6.81 -15.13 1.70
CA GLY A 26 6.10 -13.85 1.73
C GLY A 26 6.33 -13.07 3.02
N MET A 27 6.31 -13.76 4.17
CA MET A 27 6.62 -13.14 5.47
C MET A 27 8.05 -12.58 5.50
N THR A 28 9.01 -13.37 5.04
CA THR A 28 10.43 -12.97 5.01
C THR A 28 10.66 -11.81 4.04
N ALA A 29 10.03 -11.84 2.87
CA ALA A 29 10.08 -10.78 1.88
C ALA A 29 9.57 -9.46 2.47
N LEU A 30 8.41 -9.49 3.14
CA LEU A 30 7.85 -8.30 3.81
C LEU A 30 8.79 -7.79 4.91
N LEU A 31 9.28 -8.66 5.79
CA LEU A 31 10.19 -8.27 6.87
C LEU A 31 11.42 -7.50 6.36
N TYR A 32 12.11 -8.06 5.36
CA TYR A 32 13.30 -7.40 4.83
C TYR A 32 12.96 -6.15 4.04
N PHE A 33 11.83 -6.10 3.35
CA PHE A 33 11.37 -4.88 2.71
C PHE A 33 11.12 -3.77 3.73
N LEU A 34 10.42 -4.06 4.83
CA LEU A 34 10.19 -3.11 5.93
C LEU A 34 11.50 -2.64 6.57
N LYS A 35 12.47 -3.55 6.81
CA LYS A 35 13.80 -3.18 7.31
C LYS A 35 14.52 -2.21 6.38
N GLU A 36 14.50 -2.45 5.07
CA GLU A 36 15.12 -1.53 4.12
C GLU A 36 14.39 -0.19 4.05
N LEU A 37 13.05 -0.19 4.11
CA LEU A 37 12.28 1.06 4.17
C LEU A 37 12.64 1.89 5.40
N VAL A 38 12.68 1.28 6.59
CA VAL A 38 13.10 1.96 7.83
C VAL A 38 14.50 2.56 7.68
N ASN A 39 15.46 1.80 7.18
CA ASN A 39 16.82 2.32 6.95
C ASN A 39 16.82 3.53 6.01
N LYS A 40 16.01 3.49 4.94
CA LYS A 40 15.91 4.62 4.01
C LYS A 40 15.21 5.84 4.61
N PHE A 41 14.23 5.64 5.50
CA PHE A 41 13.60 6.73 6.24
C PHE A 41 14.55 7.34 7.29
N GLU A 42 15.40 6.53 7.92
CA GLU A 42 16.45 7.01 8.83
C GLU A 42 17.52 7.82 8.09
N GLU A 43 17.79 7.51 6.81
CA GLU A 43 18.68 8.28 5.93
C GLU A 43 18.02 9.56 5.36
N ASP A 44 16.73 9.49 5.04
CA ASP A 44 15.93 10.58 4.45
C ASP A 44 14.50 10.56 4.99
N GLU A 45 14.24 11.44 5.97
CA GLU A 45 12.92 11.53 6.61
C GLU A 45 11.79 11.92 5.65
N ASN A 46 12.11 12.55 4.50
CA ASN A 46 11.10 12.91 3.49
C ASN A 46 10.64 11.70 2.66
N GLY A 47 11.30 10.55 2.80
CA GLY A 47 10.91 9.29 2.16
C GLY A 47 11.19 9.21 0.67
N VAL A 48 11.97 10.13 0.09
CA VAL A 48 12.35 10.07 -1.33
C VAL A 48 13.20 8.84 -1.59
N LEU A 49 14.16 8.55 -0.71
CA LEU A 49 14.98 7.34 -0.82
C LEU A 49 14.16 6.06 -0.62
N ALA A 50 13.20 6.07 0.31
CA ALA A 50 12.32 4.93 0.55
C ALA A 50 11.41 4.64 -0.66
N GLY A 51 10.98 5.70 -1.37
CA GLY A 51 10.19 5.60 -2.61
C GLY A 51 10.93 4.93 -3.78
N ASN A 52 12.27 4.84 -3.74
CA ASN A 52 13.06 4.17 -4.76
C ASN A 52 13.17 2.65 -4.55
N LEU A 53 12.71 2.14 -3.41
CA LEU A 53 12.74 0.72 -3.09
C LEU A 53 11.56 0.00 -3.73
N LYS A 54 11.87 -1.15 -4.33
CA LYS A 54 10.87 -2.10 -4.81
C LYS A 54 11.33 -3.53 -4.53
N ILE A 55 10.39 -4.42 -4.27
CA ILE A 55 10.65 -5.86 -4.17
C ILE A 55 9.89 -6.59 -5.28
N LYS A 56 10.59 -7.54 -5.93
CA LYS A 56 10.00 -8.54 -6.84
C LYS A 56 10.08 -9.91 -6.17
N ILE A 57 9.04 -10.71 -6.30
CA ILE A 57 8.92 -12.05 -5.72
C ILE A 57 8.82 -13.07 -6.87
N GLU A 58 9.37 -14.28 -6.70
CA GLU A 58 9.37 -15.37 -7.72
C GLU A 58 9.92 -14.90 -9.08
N TRP A 59 11.04 -14.16 -9.04
CA TRP A 59 11.75 -13.73 -10.24
C TRP A 59 13.07 -14.50 -10.36
N LEU A 60 14.26 -13.90 -10.20
CA LEU A 60 15.52 -14.68 -10.30
C LEU A 60 15.65 -15.80 -9.26
N GLU A 61 15.20 -15.51 -8.05
CA GLU A 61 15.16 -16.38 -6.86
C GLU A 61 13.89 -16.03 -6.09
N ASP A 62 13.73 -16.54 -4.86
CA ASP A 62 12.52 -16.38 -4.06
C ASP A 62 12.06 -14.90 -3.95
N PHE A 63 12.97 -13.96 -3.68
CA PHE A 63 12.68 -12.52 -3.85
C PHE A 63 13.92 -11.63 -4.03
N ILE A 64 13.71 -10.44 -4.58
CA ILE A 64 14.78 -9.48 -4.91
C ILE A 64 14.39 -8.08 -4.47
N ILE A 65 15.28 -7.41 -3.74
CA ILE A 65 15.14 -6.00 -3.40
C ILE A 65 15.97 -5.17 -4.38
N PHE A 66 15.32 -4.16 -4.93
CA PHE A 66 15.93 -3.16 -5.78
C PHE A 66 15.95 -1.81 -5.06
N ASP A 67 16.93 -1.00 -5.43
CA ASP A 67 17.04 0.41 -5.06
C ASP A 67 17.32 1.20 -6.34
N ASN A 68 16.50 2.20 -6.63
CA ASN A 68 16.58 3.01 -7.85
C ASN A 68 16.62 2.16 -9.14
N ASN A 69 15.71 1.19 -9.23
CA ASN A 69 15.62 0.21 -10.32
C ASN A 69 16.81 -0.74 -10.52
N GLU A 70 17.85 -0.67 -9.68
CA GLU A 70 18.98 -1.60 -9.70
C GLU A 70 18.80 -2.71 -8.67
N ILE A 71 19.18 -3.93 -9.03
CA ILE A 71 19.20 -5.06 -8.10
C ILE A 71 20.25 -4.79 -7.02
N LYS A 72 19.86 -4.87 -5.74
CA LYS A 72 20.79 -4.72 -4.61
C LYS A 72 20.92 -6.00 -3.79
N LYS A 73 19.83 -6.75 -3.62
CA LYS A 73 19.83 -7.95 -2.78
C LYS A 73 18.99 -9.05 -3.40
N ILE A 74 19.59 -10.20 -3.62
CA ILE A 74 18.91 -11.41 -4.11
C ILE A 74 18.81 -12.39 -2.93
N TYR A 75 17.59 -12.79 -2.60
CA TYR A 75 17.30 -13.69 -1.50
C TYR A 75 16.82 -15.04 -2.03
N GLN A 76 17.42 -16.10 -1.49
CA GLN A 76 16.91 -17.44 -1.58
C GLN A 76 16.62 -17.96 -0.18
N ILE A 77 15.41 -18.44 0.05
CA ILE A 77 14.87 -18.78 1.36
C ILE A 77 14.67 -20.30 1.45
N LYS A 78 15.10 -20.89 2.56
CA LYS A 78 14.91 -22.31 2.86
C LYS A 78 14.46 -22.49 4.30
N LYS A 79 13.37 -23.22 4.52
CA LYS A 79 12.97 -23.57 5.89
C LYS A 79 14.08 -24.34 6.62
N THR A 80 14.67 -25.32 5.95
CA THR A 80 15.81 -26.08 6.47
C THR A 80 16.91 -26.18 5.42
N ILE A 81 18.14 -25.80 5.78
CA ILE A 81 19.31 -26.01 4.93
C ILE A 81 19.80 -27.45 5.08
N THR A 82 19.94 -28.12 3.94
CA THR A 82 20.56 -29.43 3.78
C THR A 82 21.81 -29.29 2.90
N LYS A 83 22.70 -30.28 2.90
CA LYS A 83 23.87 -30.27 2.00
C LYS A 83 23.48 -30.13 0.53
N LYS A 84 22.38 -30.78 0.13
CA LYS A 84 21.90 -30.79 -1.26
C LYS A 84 21.37 -29.42 -1.68
N ASN A 85 20.45 -28.83 -0.91
CA ASN A 85 19.88 -27.55 -1.30
C ASN A 85 20.89 -26.40 -1.15
N ARG A 86 21.83 -26.47 -0.19
CA ARG A 86 22.95 -25.51 -0.09
C ARG A 86 23.77 -25.50 -1.37
N ALA A 87 24.19 -26.69 -1.85
CA ALA A 87 24.95 -26.81 -3.09
C ALA A 87 24.19 -26.24 -4.29
N GLU A 88 22.91 -26.58 -4.43
CA GLU A 88 22.05 -26.06 -5.50
C GLU A 88 21.93 -24.52 -5.49
N VAL A 89 21.74 -23.92 -4.31
CA VAL A 89 21.67 -22.45 -4.19
C VAL A 89 23.01 -21.81 -4.52
N LEU A 90 24.13 -22.36 -4.03
CA LEU A 90 25.46 -21.84 -4.32
C LEU A 90 25.78 -21.92 -5.82
N GLU A 91 25.42 -23.02 -6.49
CA GLU A 91 25.54 -23.16 -7.94
C GLU A 91 24.80 -22.04 -8.68
N ASN A 92 23.55 -21.75 -8.30
CA ASN A 92 22.76 -20.69 -8.91
C ASN A 92 23.34 -19.29 -8.63
N PHE A 93 23.69 -19.00 -7.38
CA PHE A 93 24.26 -17.71 -6.99
C PHE A 93 25.58 -17.42 -7.70
N ILE A 94 26.46 -18.43 -7.88
CA ILE A 94 27.74 -18.26 -8.58
C ILE A 94 27.52 -17.97 -10.07
N ILE A 95 26.56 -18.66 -10.72
CA ILE A 95 26.21 -18.39 -12.13
C ILE A 95 25.66 -16.97 -12.28
N GLN A 96 24.74 -16.55 -11.40
CA GLN A 96 24.18 -15.20 -11.39
C GLN A 96 25.25 -14.14 -11.15
N TYR A 97 26.13 -14.36 -10.15
CA TYR A 97 27.27 -13.49 -9.87
C TYR A 97 28.11 -13.22 -11.12
N LYS A 98 28.46 -14.28 -11.85
CA LYS A 98 29.25 -14.16 -13.09
C LYS A 98 28.51 -13.36 -14.14
N ILE A 99 27.27 -13.71 -14.43
CA ILE A 99 26.51 -13.12 -15.54
C ILE A 99 26.17 -11.65 -15.28
N MET A 100 25.77 -11.33 -14.04
CA MET A 100 25.34 -9.99 -13.68
C MET A 100 26.51 -9.02 -13.54
N ASN A 101 27.70 -9.52 -13.13
CA ASN A 101 28.94 -8.75 -12.98
C ASN A 101 28.74 -7.34 -12.37
N ASN A 102 27.97 -7.26 -11.28
CA ASN A 102 27.62 -6.01 -10.62
C ASN A 102 28.14 -6.02 -9.17
N GLU A 103 28.93 -5.01 -8.85
CA GLU A 103 29.62 -4.92 -7.55
C GLU A 103 28.73 -4.64 -6.34
N SER A 104 27.53 -4.11 -6.60
CA SER A 104 26.60 -3.68 -5.55
C SER A 104 25.63 -4.77 -5.09
N ILE A 105 25.57 -5.92 -5.78
CA ILE A 105 24.63 -6.99 -5.47
C ILE A 105 25.13 -7.81 -4.27
N LYS A 106 24.22 -8.10 -3.34
CA LYS A 106 24.41 -9.08 -2.26
C LYS A 106 23.56 -10.31 -2.52
N TRP A 107 24.13 -11.48 -2.28
CA TRP A 107 23.45 -12.77 -2.33
C TRP A 107 23.19 -13.26 -0.92
N ILE A 108 21.94 -13.58 -0.62
CA ILE A 108 21.53 -13.97 0.74
C ILE A 108 20.82 -15.31 0.69
N LEU A 109 21.40 -16.31 1.37
CA LEU A 109 20.69 -17.54 1.73
C LEU A 109 20.07 -17.37 3.12
N GLY A 110 18.76 -17.16 3.15
CA GLY A 110 17.96 -17.04 4.37
C GLY A 110 17.41 -18.40 4.83
N TYR A 111 17.45 -18.69 6.13
CA TYR A 111 17.00 -19.98 6.65
C TYR A 111 16.47 -19.97 8.08
N ASP A 112 15.53 -20.86 8.38
CA ASP A 112 14.98 -21.03 9.74
C ASP A 112 15.78 -22.07 10.55
N SER A 113 16.26 -23.14 9.91
CA SER A 113 17.07 -24.19 10.54
C SER A 113 18.14 -24.74 9.60
N THR A 114 19.17 -25.40 10.13
CA THR A 114 20.25 -26.01 9.34
C THR A 114 20.64 -27.39 9.87
N GLU A 115 20.83 -28.34 8.95
CA GLU A 115 21.44 -29.65 9.21
C GLU A 115 22.95 -29.66 8.88
N VAL A 116 23.46 -28.53 8.38
CA VAL A 116 24.85 -28.36 7.95
C VAL A 116 25.60 -27.58 9.03
N THR A 117 26.73 -28.15 9.48
CA THR A 117 27.56 -27.58 10.55
C THR A 117 28.32 -26.33 10.15
N ASP A 118 28.76 -26.23 8.89
CA ASP A 118 29.38 -25.03 8.34
C ASP A 118 28.71 -24.68 7.01
N LEU A 119 28.12 -23.49 6.98
CA LEU A 119 27.48 -22.96 5.78
C LEU A 119 28.47 -22.23 4.88
N SER A 120 29.64 -21.85 5.40
CA SER A 120 30.64 -21.07 4.67
C SER A 120 31.11 -21.78 3.41
N ILE A 121 31.53 -21.00 2.41
CA ILE A 121 32.14 -21.51 1.18
C ILE A 121 33.64 -21.20 1.20
N ASP A 122 34.44 -22.20 0.86
CA ASP A 122 35.87 -22.07 0.64
C ASP A 122 36.20 -21.97 -0.86
N GLU A 123 37.47 -21.67 -1.15
CA GLU A 123 37.93 -21.44 -2.52
C GLU A 123 37.92 -22.72 -3.35
N GLU A 124 38.14 -23.88 -2.71
CA GLU A 124 38.14 -25.18 -3.38
C GLU A 124 36.72 -25.54 -3.85
N GLU A 125 35.73 -25.37 -2.99
CA GLU A 125 34.32 -25.59 -3.31
C GLU A 125 33.85 -24.61 -4.40
N PHE A 126 34.18 -23.32 -4.29
CA PHE A 126 33.86 -22.33 -5.32
C PHE A 126 34.45 -22.70 -6.68
N ASN A 127 35.74 -23.00 -6.73
CA ASN A 127 36.43 -23.35 -7.98
C ASN A 127 35.91 -24.66 -8.57
N LYS A 128 35.54 -25.63 -7.72
CA LYS A 128 34.88 -26.86 -8.16
C LYS A 128 33.53 -26.57 -8.81
N ILE A 129 32.71 -25.71 -8.22
CA ILE A 129 31.42 -25.30 -8.80
C ILE A 129 31.64 -24.59 -10.14
N CYS A 130 32.57 -23.65 -10.23
CA CYS A 130 32.92 -22.98 -11.50
C CYS A 130 33.32 -24.01 -12.58
N LYS A 131 34.17 -24.97 -12.23
CA LYS A 131 34.58 -26.03 -13.16
C LYS A 131 33.42 -26.91 -13.59
N ASP A 132 32.65 -27.43 -12.63
CA ASP A 132 31.62 -28.44 -12.90
C ASP A 132 30.36 -27.85 -13.54
N CYS A 133 29.96 -26.64 -13.14
CA CYS A 133 28.71 -26.02 -13.57
C CYS A 133 28.90 -24.98 -14.67
N ILE A 134 30.01 -24.24 -14.68
CA ILE A 134 30.24 -23.20 -15.69
C ILE A 134 31.09 -23.76 -16.84
N GLU A 135 32.30 -24.24 -16.57
CA GLU A 135 33.20 -24.71 -17.63
C GLU A 135 32.67 -25.97 -18.34
N ASN A 136 32.36 -27.01 -17.56
CA ASN A 136 31.97 -28.32 -18.08
C ASN A 136 30.53 -28.39 -18.62
N LYS A 137 29.65 -27.45 -18.22
CA LYS A 137 28.26 -27.38 -18.72
C LYS A 137 28.04 -26.14 -19.58
N TRP A 138 28.01 -24.94 -19.00
CA TRP A 138 27.62 -23.72 -19.73
C TRP A 138 28.57 -23.39 -20.88
N ILE A 139 29.86 -23.21 -20.60
CA ILE A 139 30.87 -22.88 -21.64
C ILE A 139 30.91 -23.98 -22.69
N LYS A 140 30.97 -25.25 -22.29
CA LYS A 140 30.93 -26.38 -23.24
C LYS A 140 29.72 -26.35 -24.17
N GLN A 141 28.52 -26.06 -23.64
CA GLN A 141 27.30 -25.99 -24.44
C GLN A 141 27.25 -24.76 -25.35
N ILE A 142 27.79 -23.63 -24.90
CA ILE A 142 27.95 -22.43 -25.74
C ILE A 142 28.93 -22.72 -26.88
N THR A 143 30.07 -23.37 -26.59
CA THR A 143 31.05 -23.77 -27.61
C THR A 143 30.45 -24.70 -28.65
N LEU A 144 29.61 -25.67 -28.25
CA LEU A 144 28.89 -26.52 -29.21
C LEU A 144 27.98 -25.72 -30.16
N LEU A 145 27.35 -24.63 -29.69
CA LEU A 145 26.58 -23.73 -30.55
C LEU A 145 27.48 -22.90 -31.47
N LEU A 146 28.61 -22.40 -30.96
CA LEU A 146 29.60 -21.64 -31.74
C LEU A 146 30.20 -22.46 -32.89
N GLU A 147 30.49 -23.74 -32.66
CA GLU A 147 31.10 -24.66 -33.64
C GLU A 147 30.12 -25.12 -34.72
N ASN A 148 28.81 -25.19 -34.40
CA ASN A 148 27.79 -25.70 -35.30
C ASN A 148 26.92 -24.58 -35.87
N LYS A 149 27.25 -24.09 -37.06
CA LYS A 149 26.49 -23.02 -37.75
C LYS A 149 25.22 -23.50 -38.46
N ASP A 150 24.83 -24.77 -38.28
CA ASP A 150 23.63 -25.34 -38.91
C ASP A 150 22.35 -24.88 -38.19
N ILE A 151 21.39 -24.33 -38.95
CA ILE A 151 20.12 -23.83 -38.39
C ILE A 151 19.32 -24.95 -37.74
N ASN A 152 19.32 -26.16 -38.30
CA ASN A 152 18.54 -27.28 -37.74
C ASN A 152 19.15 -27.74 -36.42
N TYR A 153 20.48 -27.74 -36.30
CA TYR A 153 21.18 -27.99 -35.05
C TYR A 153 20.74 -26.99 -33.96
N TRP A 154 20.73 -25.69 -34.27
CA TRP A 154 20.27 -24.65 -33.33
C TRP A 154 18.79 -24.82 -32.97
N LYS A 155 17.92 -25.08 -33.95
CA LYS A 155 16.48 -25.36 -33.75
C LYS A 155 16.26 -26.51 -32.76
N ILE A 156 16.97 -27.62 -32.96
CA ILE A 156 16.84 -28.83 -32.16
C ILE A 156 17.35 -28.61 -30.73
N ASN A 157 18.52 -27.98 -30.59
CA ASN A 157 19.17 -27.82 -29.28
C ASN A 157 18.60 -26.66 -28.46
N LEU A 158 18.07 -25.62 -29.09
CA LEU A 158 17.34 -24.55 -28.41
C LEU A 158 15.84 -24.84 -28.28
N ASN A 159 15.34 -26.03 -28.63
CA ASN A 159 13.94 -26.40 -28.38
C ASN A 159 13.76 -26.79 -26.90
N LEU A 160 12.87 -26.12 -26.17
CA LEU A 160 12.56 -26.37 -24.75
C LEU A 160 11.91 -27.73 -24.47
N GLN A 161 11.28 -28.33 -25.49
CA GLN A 161 10.61 -29.63 -25.40
C GLN A 161 11.53 -30.81 -25.71
N ASN A 162 12.69 -30.57 -26.32
CA ASN A 162 13.62 -31.63 -26.68
C ASN A 162 14.42 -32.11 -25.46
N LYS A 163 14.15 -33.32 -24.97
CA LYS A 163 14.86 -33.89 -23.82
C LYS A 163 16.31 -34.26 -24.13
N GLU A 164 16.61 -34.54 -25.41
CA GLU A 164 17.92 -34.96 -25.89
C GLU A 164 18.80 -33.78 -26.34
N SER A 165 18.41 -32.54 -26.02
CA SER A 165 19.21 -31.36 -26.36
C SER A 165 20.57 -31.40 -25.66
N TYR A 166 21.63 -31.18 -26.44
CA TYR A 166 22.98 -31.00 -25.91
C TYR A 166 23.10 -29.68 -25.12
N CYS A 167 22.23 -28.70 -25.38
CA CYS A 167 22.26 -27.36 -24.77
C CYS A 167 21.19 -27.19 -23.67
N LYS A 168 20.79 -28.28 -23.00
CA LYS A 168 19.66 -28.30 -22.06
C LYS A 168 19.77 -27.31 -20.89
N ASP A 169 21.00 -27.01 -20.46
CA ASP A 169 21.25 -26.18 -19.27
C ASP A 169 21.21 -24.68 -19.61
N ILE A 170 21.58 -24.31 -20.85
CA ILE A 170 21.66 -22.91 -21.28
C ILE A 170 20.51 -22.48 -22.21
N ARG A 171 19.78 -23.42 -22.82
CA ARG A 171 18.81 -23.10 -23.90
C ARG A 171 17.72 -22.11 -23.49
N SER A 172 17.26 -22.14 -22.25
CA SER A 172 16.22 -21.21 -21.79
C SER A 172 16.78 -19.78 -21.73
N PHE A 173 17.95 -19.64 -21.11
CA PHE A 173 18.69 -18.38 -21.03
C PHE A 173 18.96 -17.82 -22.42
N ILE A 174 19.59 -18.60 -23.30
CA ILE A 174 19.92 -18.17 -24.67
C ILE A 174 18.68 -17.76 -25.46
N ARG A 175 17.57 -18.50 -25.37
CA ARG A 175 16.33 -18.11 -26.06
C ARG A 175 15.79 -16.75 -25.61
N LYS A 176 15.83 -16.48 -24.30
CA LYS A 176 15.37 -15.21 -23.72
C LYS A 176 16.30 -14.06 -24.10
N THR A 177 17.61 -14.25 -23.99
CA THR A 177 18.60 -13.24 -24.41
C THR A 177 18.43 -12.85 -25.88
N LEU A 178 18.04 -13.79 -26.73
CA LEU A 178 17.89 -13.59 -28.17
C LEU A 178 16.46 -13.21 -28.60
N ASP A 179 15.53 -13.02 -27.66
CA ASP A 179 14.11 -12.71 -27.93
C ASP A 179 13.49 -13.64 -29.00
N LEU A 180 13.72 -14.94 -28.83
CA LEU A 180 13.27 -16.01 -29.74
C LEU A 180 11.88 -16.57 -29.36
N GLU A 181 11.14 -15.89 -28.48
CA GLU A 181 9.77 -16.29 -28.14
C GLU A 181 8.82 -15.94 -29.30
N GLY A 182 8.23 -16.97 -29.92
CA GLY A 182 7.25 -16.80 -31.00
C GLY A 182 7.80 -16.52 -32.40
N LYS A 183 9.12 -16.33 -32.60
CA LYS A 183 9.72 -16.09 -33.93
C LYS A 183 10.15 -17.38 -34.64
N ALA A 184 9.93 -17.41 -35.96
CA ALA A 184 10.44 -18.48 -36.83
C ALA A 184 11.98 -18.43 -36.84
N TYR A 185 12.58 -19.51 -36.32
CA TYR A 185 14.01 -19.71 -36.13
C TYR A 185 14.91 -19.20 -37.28
N ILE A 186 15.73 -18.21 -36.92
CA ILE A 186 17.11 -17.85 -37.33
C ILE A 186 17.51 -18.13 -38.79
N LYS A 187 17.81 -17.07 -39.57
CA LYS A 187 18.55 -17.18 -40.84
C LYS A 187 20.04 -17.37 -40.54
N ILE A 188 20.81 -18.01 -41.46
CA ILE A 188 22.25 -18.27 -41.25
C ILE A 188 23.03 -16.97 -40.95
N SER A 189 22.67 -15.87 -41.61
CA SER A 189 23.27 -14.53 -41.40
C SER A 189 23.13 -14.03 -39.96
N ASP A 190 22.09 -14.46 -39.25
CA ASP A 190 21.80 -14.02 -37.89
C ASP A 190 22.60 -14.84 -36.87
N ILE A 191 22.96 -16.10 -37.20
CA ILE A 191 23.75 -16.97 -36.32
C ILE A 191 25.13 -16.40 -36.08
N GLU A 192 25.81 -15.93 -37.14
CA GLU A 192 27.17 -15.39 -37.00
C GLU A 192 27.19 -14.11 -36.15
N GLY A 193 26.23 -13.20 -36.36
CA GLY A 193 26.06 -12.02 -35.53
C GLY A 193 25.78 -12.39 -34.07
N ILE A 194 24.88 -13.34 -33.81
CA ILE A 194 24.59 -13.83 -32.45
C ILE A 194 25.84 -14.42 -31.78
N CYS A 195 26.63 -15.21 -32.52
CA CYS A 195 27.86 -15.80 -32.00
C CYS A 195 28.87 -14.74 -31.56
N GLU A 196 29.10 -13.71 -32.39
CA GLU A 196 30.06 -12.64 -32.10
C GLU A 196 29.56 -11.66 -31.03
N GLU A 197 28.30 -11.24 -31.11
CA GLU A 197 27.76 -10.16 -30.27
C GLU A 197 27.23 -10.66 -28.91
N ASN A 198 26.89 -11.95 -28.78
CA ASN A 198 26.25 -12.48 -27.58
C ASN A 198 27.03 -13.65 -26.97
N LEU A 199 27.27 -14.73 -27.73
CA LEU A 199 27.82 -15.96 -27.16
C LEU A 199 29.31 -15.84 -26.77
N LYS A 200 30.15 -15.22 -27.60
CA LYS A 200 31.57 -15.01 -27.28
C LYS A 200 31.76 -14.08 -26.06
N PRO A 201 31.09 -12.91 -25.97
CA PRO A 201 31.11 -12.10 -24.76
C PRO A 201 30.66 -12.86 -23.52
N LEU A 202 29.63 -13.71 -23.63
CA LEU A 202 29.16 -14.53 -22.52
C LEU A 202 30.23 -15.52 -22.02
N ILE A 203 30.99 -16.17 -22.92
CA ILE A 203 32.13 -17.02 -22.50
C ILE A 203 33.16 -16.20 -21.73
N ASN A 204 33.49 -15.00 -22.20
CA ASN A 204 34.45 -14.13 -21.53
C ASN A 204 33.99 -13.75 -20.12
N ILE A 205 32.70 -13.47 -19.93
CA ILE A 205 32.08 -13.17 -18.63
C ILE A 205 32.12 -14.39 -17.70
N LEU A 206 31.89 -15.60 -18.24
CA LEU A 206 31.82 -16.83 -17.46
C LEU A 206 33.19 -17.37 -17.03
N ASN A 207 34.27 -17.02 -17.74
CA ASN A 207 35.61 -17.47 -17.41
C ASN A 207 36.02 -17.06 -15.98
N ASN A 208 36.88 -17.88 -15.35
CA ASN A 208 37.30 -17.65 -13.98
C ASN A 208 38.43 -16.60 -13.89
N CYS A 209 38.27 -15.63 -13.00
CA CYS A 209 39.27 -14.62 -12.66
C CYS A 209 39.79 -14.88 -11.23
N ALA A 210 41.06 -14.51 -10.99
CA ALA A 210 41.72 -14.76 -9.69
C ALA A 210 41.04 -14.08 -8.50
N THR A 211 40.27 -13.02 -8.73
CA THR A 211 39.60 -12.25 -7.67
C THR A 211 38.19 -12.75 -7.34
N ASP A 212 37.61 -13.62 -8.16
CA ASP A 212 36.17 -13.93 -8.13
C ASP A 212 35.73 -14.55 -6.81
N PHE A 213 36.49 -15.50 -6.28
CA PHE A 213 36.17 -16.10 -4.99
C PHE A 213 36.15 -15.05 -3.87
N SER A 214 37.20 -14.24 -3.80
CA SER A 214 37.34 -13.22 -2.76
C SER A 214 36.24 -12.17 -2.82
N ASP A 215 35.74 -11.90 -4.02
CA ASP A 215 34.71 -10.90 -4.29
C ASP A 215 33.30 -11.45 -4.03
N PHE A 216 32.99 -12.63 -4.58
CA PHE A 216 31.75 -13.35 -4.31
C PHE A 216 31.57 -13.60 -2.81
N LYS A 217 32.61 -14.06 -2.10
CA LYS A 217 32.57 -14.32 -0.66
C LYS A 217 32.23 -13.09 0.17
N LYS A 218 32.65 -11.88 -0.24
CA LYS A 218 32.30 -10.63 0.46
C LYS A 218 30.83 -10.25 0.32
N ARG A 219 30.18 -10.73 -0.75
CA ARG A 219 28.81 -10.37 -1.14
C ARG A 219 27.79 -11.46 -0.78
N LEU A 220 28.26 -12.67 -0.55
CA LEU A 220 27.46 -13.79 -0.05
C LEU A 220 27.25 -13.67 1.48
N SER A 221 26.01 -13.86 1.91
CA SER A 221 25.68 -13.96 3.34
C SER A 221 24.68 -15.06 3.62
N PHE A 222 24.84 -15.68 4.78
CA PHE A 222 23.89 -16.64 5.33
C PHE A 222 23.17 -15.97 6.49
N LYS A 223 21.84 -15.98 6.48
CA LYS A 223 21.04 -15.34 7.52
C LYS A 223 20.06 -16.33 8.13
N GLU A 224 20.23 -16.57 9.43
CA GLU A 224 19.20 -17.25 10.21
C GLU A 224 18.01 -16.30 10.41
N ILE A 225 16.82 -16.78 10.09
CA ILE A 225 15.55 -16.06 10.10
C ILE A 225 14.55 -17.01 10.74
N ASN A 226 14.37 -16.88 12.05
CA ASN A 226 13.46 -17.78 12.77
C ASN A 226 12.01 -17.43 12.41
N ILE A 227 11.25 -18.39 11.91
CA ILE A 227 9.86 -18.15 11.49
C ILE A 227 8.99 -17.58 12.62
N ASN A 228 9.29 -17.94 13.87
CA ASN A 228 8.53 -17.53 15.04
C ASN A 228 8.87 -16.10 15.51
N THR A 229 9.92 -15.46 14.98
CA THR A 229 10.30 -14.09 15.34
C THR A 229 9.93 -13.07 14.27
N ILE A 230 9.49 -13.52 13.09
CA ILE A 230 9.22 -12.63 11.96
C ILE A 230 8.13 -11.60 12.30
N ASP A 231 7.04 -12.03 12.94
CA ASP A 231 5.92 -11.16 13.28
C ASP A 231 6.37 -10.03 14.22
N ASP A 232 7.07 -10.37 15.30
CA ASP A 232 7.61 -9.41 16.27
C ASP A 232 8.59 -8.43 15.62
N GLU A 233 9.44 -8.91 14.71
CA GLU A 233 10.37 -8.05 13.99
C GLU A 233 9.66 -7.12 12.99
N CYS A 234 8.60 -7.61 12.33
CA CYS A 234 7.75 -6.79 11.46
C CYS A 234 7.02 -5.72 12.28
N ILE A 235 6.43 -6.08 13.43
CA ILE A 235 5.80 -5.15 14.37
C ILE A 235 6.78 -4.05 14.78
N ASN A 236 8.02 -4.42 15.10
CA ASN A 236 9.07 -3.44 15.43
C ASN A 236 9.34 -2.49 14.26
N GLN A 237 9.47 -3.00 13.03
CA GLN A 237 9.66 -2.13 11.86
C GLN A 237 8.44 -1.24 11.60
N ILE A 238 7.22 -1.75 11.70
CA ILE A 238 5.97 -0.97 11.51
C ILE A 238 5.89 0.16 12.55
N ASN A 239 6.24 -0.12 13.81
CA ASN A 239 6.28 0.91 14.85
C ASN A 239 7.30 2.01 14.52
N LYS A 240 8.49 1.65 14.05
CA LYS A 240 9.48 2.64 13.58
C LYS A 240 8.97 3.43 12.38
N MET A 241 8.33 2.77 11.42
CA MET A 241 7.76 3.43 10.23
C MET A 241 6.64 4.41 10.57
N THR A 242 5.93 4.21 11.68
CA THR A 242 4.80 5.06 12.09
C THR A 242 5.22 6.50 12.34
N SER A 243 6.48 6.77 12.72
CA SER A 243 6.97 8.16 12.86
C SER A 243 7.22 8.86 11.52
N TYR A 244 7.39 8.10 10.42
CA TYR A 244 7.70 8.63 9.10
C TYR A 244 6.47 8.70 8.18
N ILE A 245 5.53 7.77 8.32
CA ILE A 245 4.28 7.77 7.55
C ILE A 245 3.26 8.70 8.23
N LYS A 246 3.13 9.92 7.70
CA LYS A 246 2.24 10.96 8.25
C LYS A 246 0.76 10.61 8.15
N ASN A 247 0.35 9.98 7.05
CA ASN A 247 -1.06 9.70 6.75
C ASN A 247 -1.38 8.24 7.10
N LYS A 248 -1.75 8.00 8.35
CA LYS A 248 -2.11 6.68 8.88
C LYS A 248 -3.53 6.73 9.46
N ASN A 249 -4.28 5.64 9.28
CA ASN A 249 -5.53 5.44 9.98
C ASN A 249 -5.26 5.18 11.48
N ASN A 250 -5.70 6.12 12.34
CA ASN A 250 -5.51 6.05 13.79
C ASN A 250 -6.32 4.93 14.46
N ALA A 251 -7.31 4.35 13.78
CA ALA A 251 -8.08 3.21 14.26
C ALA A 251 -7.31 1.89 14.18
N LEU A 252 -6.25 1.80 13.36
CA LEU A 252 -5.51 0.55 13.15
C LEU A 252 -4.41 0.37 14.19
N SER A 253 -4.47 -0.76 14.89
CA SER A 253 -3.34 -1.22 15.70
C SER A 253 -2.17 -1.67 14.80
N THR A 254 -0.98 -1.79 15.37
CA THR A 254 0.19 -2.31 14.65
C THR A 254 -0.04 -3.75 14.14
N HIS A 255 -0.81 -4.56 14.88
CA HIS A 255 -1.17 -5.92 14.46
C HIS A 255 -2.14 -5.89 13.28
N ASP A 256 -3.14 -5.00 13.28
CA ASP A 256 -4.07 -4.85 12.15
C ASP A 256 -3.31 -4.45 10.87
N ILE A 257 -2.30 -3.58 11.00
CA ILE A 257 -1.43 -3.20 9.88
C ILE A 257 -0.65 -4.41 9.38
N LEU A 258 -0.04 -5.20 10.27
CA LEU A 258 0.72 -6.39 9.89
C LEU A 258 -0.17 -7.40 9.14
N ASP A 259 -1.33 -7.74 9.68
CA ASP A 259 -2.28 -8.68 9.07
C ASP A 259 -2.72 -8.21 7.68
N LYS A 260 -2.96 -6.90 7.52
CA LYS A 260 -3.29 -6.30 6.24
C LYS A 260 -2.11 -6.30 5.26
N LEU A 261 -0.88 -6.04 5.72
CA LEU A 261 0.32 -6.11 4.88
C LEU A 261 0.56 -7.53 4.38
N TYR A 262 0.43 -8.54 5.25
CA TYR A 262 0.47 -9.94 4.83
C TYR A 262 -0.62 -10.25 3.83
N THR A 263 -1.86 -9.85 4.10
CA THR A 263 -2.97 -10.05 3.18
C THR A 263 -2.71 -9.39 1.82
N ASP A 264 -2.19 -8.17 1.79
CA ASP A 264 -1.87 -7.43 0.56
C ASP A 264 -0.73 -8.10 -0.22
N MET A 265 0.35 -8.49 0.47
CA MET A 265 1.48 -9.23 -0.10
C MET A 265 1.00 -10.55 -0.71
N TYR A 266 0.25 -11.37 0.05
CA TYR A 266 -0.27 -12.64 -0.44
C TYR A 266 -1.25 -12.48 -1.59
N LYS A 267 -2.15 -11.48 -1.55
CA LYS A 267 -3.06 -11.20 -2.67
C LYS A 267 -2.30 -10.86 -3.94
N LYS A 268 -1.23 -10.08 -3.86
CA LYS A 268 -0.40 -9.77 -5.02
C LYS A 268 0.37 -11.00 -5.48
N MET A 269 0.92 -11.77 -4.55
CA MET A 269 1.67 -13.00 -4.81
C MET A 269 0.77 -14.03 -5.53
N MET A 270 -0.48 -14.23 -5.09
CA MET A 270 -1.45 -15.12 -5.75
C MET A 270 -1.75 -14.74 -7.21
N LYS A 271 -1.52 -13.49 -7.64
CA LYS A 271 -1.67 -13.11 -9.06
C LYS A 271 -0.57 -13.71 -9.94
N LEU A 272 0.59 -14.05 -9.35
CA LEU A 272 1.72 -14.69 -10.04
C LEU A 272 1.39 -16.09 -10.59
N GLU A 273 0.23 -16.67 -10.25
CA GLU A 273 -0.28 -17.89 -10.88
C GLU A 273 -0.51 -17.71 -12.40
N LYS A 274 -0.75 -16.48 -12.87
CA LYS A 274 -0.90 -16.16 -14.29
C LYS A 274 0.39 -15.59 -14.86
N LYS A 275 0.81 -16.10 -16.02
CA LYS A 275 2.07 -15.74 -16.68
C LYS A 275 2.17 -14.24 -17.02
N GLU A 276 1.07 -13.61 -17.40
CA GLU A 276 1.01 -12.18 -17.74
C GLU A 276 1.25 -11.26 -16.51
N ASP A 277 1.02 -11.76 -15.30
CA ASP A 277 1.14 -10.99 -14.06
C ASP A 277 2.55 -11.11 -13.41
N GLN A 278 3.42 -12.00 -13.92
CA GLN A 278 4.78 -12.23 -13.40
C GLN A 278 5.77 -11.11 -13.76
N ASP A 279 5.66 -10.55 -14.97
CA ASP A 279 6.57 -9.50 -15.44
C ASP A 279 6.33 -8.15 -14.73
N ASP A 280 5.10 -7.94 -14.25
CA ASP A 280 4.63 -6.68 -13.65
C ASP A 280 4.56 -6.68 -12.12
N PHE A 281 4.78 -7.82 -11.44
CA PHE A 281 4.72 -7.84 -9.98
C PHE A 281 5.78 -6.93 -9.37
N LYS A 282 5.32 -5.95 -8.60
CA LYS A 282 6.12 -5.06 -7.77
C LYS A 282 5.38 -4.78 -6.47
N TYR A 283 6.13 -4.74 -5.39
CA TYR A 283 5.66 -4.23 -4.10
C TYR A 283 6.54 -3.06 -3.70
N GLU A 284 5.91 -1.92 -3.44
CA GLU A 284 6.57 -0.61 -3.31
C GLU A 284 6.08 0.13 -2.06
N LEU A 285 6.71 1.25 -1.70
CA LEU A 285 6.28 2.07 -0.56
C LEU A 285 4.79 2.46 -0.64
N TYR A 286 4.28 2.72 -1.85
CA TYR A 286 2.87 3.04 -2.07
C TYR A 286 1.92 1.96 -1.55
N ASP A 287 2.27 0.67 -1.68
CA ASP A 287 1.44 -0.42 -1.18
C ASP A 287 1.39 -0.43 0.35
N VAL A 288 2.52 -0.18 1.00
CA VAL A 288 2.61 -0.07 2.45
C VAL A 288 1.78 1.12 2.95
N GLN A 289 1.92 2.29 2.32
CA GLN A 289 1.14 3.49 2.66
C GLN A 289 -0.37 3.28 2.46
N ARG A 290 -0.78 2.59 1.38
CA ARG A 290 -2.18 2.23 1.15
C ARG A 290 -2.74 1.39 2.28
N VAL A 291 -1.97 0.42 2.79
CA VAL A 291 -2.37 -0.43 3.92
C VAL A 291 -2.45 0.36 5.23
N PHE A 292 -1.50 1.26 5.49
CA PHE A 292 -1.51 2.14 6.67
C PHE A 292 -2.74 3.06 6.68
N LEU A 293 -3.26 3.45 5.51
CA LEU A 293 -4.44 4.30 5.39
C LEU A 293 -5.75 3.51 5.41
N ASP A 294 -5.77 2.27 4.88
CA ASP A 294 -6.95 1.38 4.82
C ASP A 294 -8.20 2.09 4.24
N LYS A 295 -8.01 2.93 3.22
CA LYS A 295 -9.02 3.91 2.76
C LYS A 295 -10.37 3.28 2.44
N ASP A 296 -10.37 2.17 1.71
CA ASP A 296 -11.60 1.53 1.24
C ASP A 296 -12.42 0.97 2.42
N ASN A 297 -11.78 0.25 3.34
CA ASN A 297 -12.46 -0.29 4.50
C ASN A 297 -12.89 0.82 5.47
N SER A 298 -12.08 1.86 5.62
CA SER A 298 -12.44 3.03 6.45
C SER A 298 -13.69 3.71 5.92
N SER A 299 -13.76 3.91 4.60
CA SER A 299 -14.93 4.50 3.93
C SER A 299 -16.16 3.60 4.09
N PHE A 300 -16.00 2.29 3.90
CA PHE A 300 -17.08 1.32 4.08
C PHE A 300 -17.62 1.31 5.52
N ARG A 301 -16.74 1.32 6.53
CA ARG A 301 -17.13 1.36 7.94
C ARG A 301 -17.86 2.66 8.29
N TRP A 302 -17.40 3.80 7.75
CA TRP A 302 -18.09 5.08 7.89
C TRP A 302 -19.48 5.07 7.26
N GLU A 303 -19.61 4.61 6.02
CA GLU A 303 -20.90 4.49 5.34
C GLU A 303 -21.86 3.55 6.08
N ALA A 304 -21.36 2.43 6.60
CA ALA A 304 -22.15 1.51 7.41
C ALA A 304 -22.61 2.14 8.73
N ALA A 305 -21.77 2.97 9.38
CA ALA A 305 -22.15 3.70 10.59
C ALA A 305 -23.23 4.75 10.29
N LEU A 306 -23.07 5.54 9.22
CA LEU A 306 -24.07 6.50 8.76
C LEU A 306 -25.41 5.85 8.41
N TYR A 307 -25.37 4.68 7.75
CA TYR A 307 -26.58 3.92 7.46
C TYR A 307 -27.31 3.47 8.73
N ARG A 308 -26.58 2.95 9.71
CA ARG A 308 -27.17 2.55 11.01
C ARG A 308 -27.76 3.74 11.75
N GLU A 309 -27.11 4.89 11.69
CA GLU A 309 -27.61 6.11 12.31
C GLU A 309 -28.91 6.59 11.65
N LYS A 310 -28.98 6.52 10.32
CA LYS A 310 -30.20 6.80 9.56
C LYS A 310 -31.36 5.90 9.99
N GLU A 311 -31.10 4.59 10.09
CA GLU A 311 -32.07 3.61 10.55
C GLU A 311 -32.53 3.88 11.99
N LYS A 312 -31.60 4.29 12.86
CA LYS A 312 -31.91 4.67 14.25
C LYS A 312 -32.85 5.88 14.29
N LEU A 313 -32.54 6.93 13.53
CA LEU A 313 -33.37 8.15 13.42
C LEU A 313 -34.78 7.83 12.89
N LEU A 314 -34.87 7.01 11.83
CA LEU A 314 -36.14 6.60 11.26
C LEU A 314 -37.00 5.84 12.26
N ARG A 315 -36.42 4.89 13.01
CA ARG A 315 -37.16 4.13 14.03
C ARG A 315 -37.70 5.02 15.14
N PHE A 316 -36.86 5.92 15.66
CA PHE A 316 -37.26 6.85 16.72
C PHE A 316 -38.45 7.72 16.26
N LEU A 317 -38.35 8.32 15.08
CA LEU A 317 -39.37 9.21 14.55
C LEU A 317 -40.64 8.48 14.09
N ASP A 318 -40.56 7.22 13.68
CA ASP A 318 -41.74 6.39 13.37
C ASP A 318 -42.52 6.02 14.64
N GLU A 319 -41.82 5.80 15.77
CA GLU A 319 -42.43 5.51 17.07
C GLU A 319 -43.08 6.75 17.73
N GLU A 320 -42.49 7.94 17.63
CA GLU A 320 -42.97 9.15 18.34
C GLU A 320 -43.62 10.23 17.45
N ALA A 321 -43.20 10.42 16.18
CA ALA A 321 -43.39 11.70 15.50
C ALA A 321 -44.61 11.84 14.57
N CYS A 322 -45.38 10.78 14.23
CA CYS A 322 -46.57 10.96 13.36
C CYS A 322 -47.84 10.14 13.72
N PRO A 323 -48.63 10.56 14.73
CA PRO A 323 -50.01 10.06 14.95
C PRO A 323 -50.99 10.31 13.78
N LYS A 324 -50.62 11.15 12.80
CA LYS A 324 -51.42 11.46 11.60
C LYS A 324 -51.10 10.57 10.40
N CYS A 325 -49.92 9.95 10.35
CA CYS A 325 -49.49 9.06 9.27
C CYS A 325 -49.98 7.62 9.50
N SER A 326 -50.21 7.24 10.76
CA SER A 326 -50.78 5.96 11.19
C SER A 326 -52.25 5.75 10.81
N LYS A 327 -52.91 6.74 10.19
CA LYS A 327 -54.29 6.65 9.68
C LYS A 327 -54.32 6.79 8.16
N ASN A 328 -53.95 5.76 7.40
CA ASN A 328 -54.28 5.58 5.99
C ASN A 328 -54.21 6.85 5.11
N VAL A 329 -53.13 7.61 5.20
CA VAL A 329 -52.83 8.64 4.19
C VAL A 329 -51.64 8.12 3.40
N GLU A 330 -51.91 7.28 2.40
CA GLU A 330 -50.89 6.73 1.48
C GLU A 330 -50.11 7.80 0.70
N ASN A 331 -50.41 9.10 0.88
CA ASN A 331 -49.71 10.21 0.25
C ASN A 331 -49.71 11.44 1.19
N CYS A 332 -48.80 11.48 2.16
CA CYS A 332 -48.45 12.74 2.82
C CYS A 332 -47.36 13.42 1.96
N PRO A 333 -47.69 14.42 1.13
CA PRO A 333 -46.74 15.00 0.17
C PRO A 333 -45.51 15.66 0.83
N ASN A 334 -45.54 15.89 2.15
CA ASN A 334 -44.44 16.46 2.94
C ASN A 334 -44.07 15.54 4.14
N CYS A 335 -44.06 14.23 3.95
CA CYS A 335 -43.70 13.30 5.03
C CYS A 335 -42.22 13.44 5.39
N LEU A 336 -41.93 13.89 6.62
CA LEU A 336 -40.57 14.00 7.13
C LEU A 336 -39.80 12.65 7.03
N LEU A 337 -40.47 11.53 7.32
CA LEU A 337 -39.86 10.19 7.22
C LEU A 337 -39.41 9.85 5.79
N ASP A 338 -40.18 10.23 4.78
CA ASP A 338 -39.79 10.00 3.38
C ASP A 338 -38.66 10.92 2.95
N THR A 339 -38.62 12.16 3.44
CA THR A 339 -37.47 13.05 3.20
C THR A 339 -36.19 12.53 3.83
N ILE A 340 -36.26 11.96 5.04
CA ILE A 340 -35.09 11.36 5.73
C ILE A 340 -34.53 10.21 4.90
N LYS A 341 -35.36 9.38 4.26
CA LYS A 341 -34.87 8.28 3.40
C LYS A 341 -34.01 8.77 2.24
N GLU A 342 -34.19 10.00 1.78
CA GLU A 342 -33.41 10.61 0.68
C GLU A 342 -32.18 11.40 1.16
N TRP A 343 -32.04 11.62 2.47
CA TRP A 343 -30.93 12.39 3.05
C TRP A 343 -29.55 11.80 2.76
N ASP A 344 -28.63 12.69 2.36
CA ASP A 344 -27.18 12.46 2.32
C ASP A 344 -26.62 12.54 3.75
N MET A 345 -26.64 11.41 4.43
CA MET A 345 -26.24 11.31 5.84
C MET A 345 -24.80 11.75 6.08
N LYS A 346 -23.91 11.59 5.10
CA LYS A 346 -22.51 12.01 5.27
C LYS A 346 -22.44 13.52 5.45
N LYS A 347 -23.04 14.27 4.52
CA LYS A 347 -23.09 15.73 4.61
C LYS A 347 -23.83 16.19 5.85
N ILE A 348 -24.97 15.58 6.15
CA ILE A 348 -25.79 15.96 7.29
C ILE A 348 -25.04 15.76 8.60
N ILE A 349 -24.44 14.59 8.81
CA ILE A 349 -23.67 14.30 10.03
C ILE A 349 -22.44 15.21 10.12
N ASP A 350 -21.73 15.46 9.03
CA ASP A 350 -20.61 16.41 9.05
C ASP A 350 -21.06 17.84 9.37
N ASN A 351 -22.19 18.30 8.83
CA ASN A 351 -22.72 19.65 9.05
C ASN A 351 -23.35 19.84 10.44
N ILE A 352 -23.89 18.78 11.03
CA ILE A 352 -24.41 18.82 12.40
C ILE A 352 -23.28 18.70 13.42
N ASN A 353 -22.13 18.17 13.05
CA ASN A 353 -20.99 17.99 13.94
C ASN A 353 -19.81 18.86 13.50
N LEU A 354 -20.06 20.15 13.25
CA LEU A 354 -19.02 21.05 12.75
C LEU A 354 -17.83 21.10 13.69
N GLU A 355 -17.98 20.90 15.00
CA GLU A 355 -16.88 20.87 15.98
C GLU A 355 -15.78 19.84 15.69
N TYR A 356 -16.00 18.90 14.76
CA TYR A 356 -15.03 17.90 14.32
C TYR A 356 -14.72 18.01 12.82
N ASP A 357 -13.47 17.74 12.45
CA ASP A 357 -12.99 17.75 11.06
C ASP A 357 -13.80 16.79 10.18
N PHE A 358 -13.98 17.14 8.90
CA PHE A 358 -14.62 16.26 7.91
C PHE A 358 -14.00 14.85 7.94
N PHE A 359 -14.83 13.83 7.72
CA PHE A 359 -14.36 12.45 7.71
C PHE A 359 -13.20 12.26 6.70
N SER A 360 -12.14 11.63 7.20
CA SER A 360 -11.02 11.09 6.43
C SER A 360 -10.68 9.71 6.98
N SER A 361 -9.93 8.91 6.21
CA SER A 361 -9.47 7.60 6.71
C SER A 361 -8.51 7.73 7.90
N GLU A 362 -7.88 8.89 8.08
CA GLU A 362 -6.96 9.15 9.20
C GLU A 362 -7.72 9.38 10.52
N ASN A 363 -8.86 10.08 10.46
CA ASN A 363 -9.69 10.43 11.61
C ASN A 363 -10.94 9.54 11.76
N GLU A 364 -10.96 8.35 11.14
CA GLU A 364 -12.12 7.47 11.13
C GLU A 364 -12.68 7.19 12.54
N ALA A 365 -11.83 6.75 13.46
CA ALA A 365 -12.26 6.41 14.82
C ALA A 365 -12.86 7.62 15.55
N GLU A 366 -12.27 8.80 15.37
CA GLU A 366 -12.78 10.04 15.95
C GLU A 366 -14.14 10.40 15.35
N SER A 367 -14.27 10.29 14.02
CA SER A 367 -15.53 10.55 13.31
C SER A 367 -16.66 9.63 13.78
N ILE A 368 -16.41 8.32 13.88
CA ILE A 368 -17.42 7.35 14.32
C ILE A 368 -17.81 7.60 15.78
N ASN A 369 -16.83 7.70 16.68
CA ASN A 369 -17.11 7.78 18.11
C ASN A 369 -17.76 9.09 18.52
N ASN A 370 -17.42 10.19 17.85
CA ASN A 370 -17.84 11.51 18.28
C ASN A 370 -19.06 12.02 17.51
N LYS A 371 -19.11 11.85 16.18
CA LYS A 371 -20.17 12.41 15.33
C LYS A 371 -21.48 11.60 15.35
N ILE A 372 -21.40 10.32 15.68
CA ILE A 372 -22.52 9.36 15.69
C ILE A 372 -22.73 8.83 17.12
N SER A 373 -22.53 9.67 18.13
CA SER A 373 -22.78 9.29 19.53
C SER A 373 -24.27 9.39 19.87
N ASP A 374 -24.73 8.62 20.86
CA ASP A 374 -26.12 8.68 21.33
C ASP A 374 -26.53 10.10 21.76
N VAL A 375 -25.61 10.87 22.36
CA VAL A 375 -25.85 12.26 22.75
C VAL A 375 -26.14 13.16 21.53
N LYS A 376 -25.41 12.96 20.42
CA LYS A 376 -25.62 13.73 19.18
C LYS A 376 -26.90 13.30 18.49
N HIS A 377 -27.21 12.01 18.53
CA HIS A 377 -28.48 11.48 18.05
C HIS A 377 -29.66 12.13 18.77
N ASP A 378 -29.65 12.13 20.10
CA ASP A 378 -30.74 12.66 20.93
C ASP A 378 -30.93 14.18 20.69
N PHE A 379 -29.83 14.94 20.64
CA PHE A 379 -29.88 16.36 20.28
C PHE A 379 -30.50 16.59 18.90
N PHE A 380 -30.11 15.80 17.91
CA PHE A 380 -30.65 15.95 16.55
C PHE A 380 -32.14 15.64 16.49
N VAL A 381 -32.58 14.61 17.22
CA VAL A 381 -33.99 14.27 17.39
C VAL A 381 -34.77 15.43 18.03
N GLU A 382 -34.29 16.00 19.14
CA GLU A 382 -34.94 17.15 19.82
C GLU A 382 -35.16 18.34 18.87
N VAL A 383 -34.13 18.69 18.10
CA VAL A 383 -34.21 19.76 17.09
C VAL A 383 -35.24 19.41 16.02
N ILE A 384 -35.22 18.16 15.54
CA ILE A 384 -36.15 17.69 14.51
C ILE A 384 -37.59 17.85 14.98
N GLU A 385 -37.89 17.41 16.20
CA GLU A 385 -39.24 17.50 16.77
C GLU A 385 -39.68 18.95 16.94
N LYS A 386 -38.78 19.81 17.43
CA LYS A 386 -39.07 21.22 17.64
C LYS A 386 -39.40 21.91 16.32
N PHE A 387 -38.63 21.69 15.26
CA PHE A 387 -38.73 22.46 14.02
C PHE A 387 -39.25 21.69 12.79
N ARG A 388 -39.90 20.55 13.00
CA ARG A 388 -40.39 19.64 11.93
C ARG A 388 -41.10 20.30 10.75
N THR A 389 -41.83 21.40 10.98
CA THR A 389 -42.65 22.07 9.94
C THR A 389 -41.86 23.11 9.14
N SER A 390 -40.69 23.50 9.63
CA SER A 390 -39.88 24.58 9.08
C SER A 390 -38.58 24.05 8.47
N MET A 391 -38.11 22.86 8.85
CA MET A 391 -36.91 22.27 8.26
C MET A 391 -37.06 22.02 6.77
N ASN A 392 -36.05 22.44 6.02
CA ASN A 392 -35.91 22.18 4.61
C ASN A 392 -34.50 21.67 4.31
N LEU A 393 -34.40 20.79 3.31
CA LEU A 393 -33.13 20.36 2.76
C LEU A 393 -32.73 21.34 1.65
N GLU A 394 -31.57 21.97 1.80
CA GLU A 394 -31.03 22.87 0.78
C GLU A 394 -30.32 22.09 -0.34
N ASN A 395 -30.11 22.73 -1.50
CA ASN A 395 -29.49 22.10 -2.68
C ASN A 395 -28.08 21.54 -2.42
N ASN A 396 -27.40 22.02 -1.38
CA ASN A 396 -26.08 21.55 -0.96
C ASN A 396 -26.15 20.31 -0.04
N GLY A 397 -27.34 19.86 0.40
CA GLY A 397 -27.54 18.72 1.30
C GLY A 397 -27.38 19.09 2.79
N VAL A 398 -27.45 20.37 3.12
CA VAL A 398 -27.48 20.88 4.50
C VAL A 398 -28.95 20.94 4.97
N ILE A 399 -29.19 20.59 6.23
CA ILE A 399 -30.48 20.80 6.87
C ILE A 399 -30.48 22.20 7.51
N GLY A 400 -31.46 23.01 7.12
CA GLY A 400 -31.70 24.33 7.69
C GLY A 400 -33.16 24.53 8.08
N LEU A 401 -33.42 25.55 8.92
CA LEU A 401 -34.80 25.97 9.24
C LEU A 401 -35.41 26.88 8.16
N ASN A 402 -34.55 27.57 7.41
CA ASN A 402 -34.80 28.38 6.22
C ASN A 402 -33.40 28.85 5.73
N HIS A 403 -33.34 29.71 4.72
CA HIS A 403 -32.08 30.20 4.15
C HIS A 403 -31.19 31.02 5.12
N TYR A 404 -31.65 31.29 6.35
CA TYR A 404 -30.88 32.02 7.36
C TYR A 404 -30.16 31.12 8.36
N TYR A 405 -30.64 29.89 8.64
CA TYR A 405 -30.12 29.05 9.73
C TYR A 405 -29.51 27.74 9.22
N ALA A 406 -28.27 27.47 9.61
CA ALA A 406 -27.67 26.13 9.51
C ALA A 406 -27.73 25.41 10.87
N LEU A 407 -27.98 24.11 10.84
CA LEU A 407 -27.97 23.28 12.04
C LEU A 407 -26.54 22.83 12.37
N SER A 408 -26.13 23.00 13.64
CA SER A 408 -24.87 22.50 14.15
C SER A 408 -24.97 22.11 15.63
N SER A 409 -24.09 21.23 16.10
CA SER A 409 -24.00 20.75 17.48
C SER A 409 -22.77 21.29 18.19
N LEU A 410 -22.21 22.39 17.70
CA LEU A 410 -20.89 22.93 18.06
C LEU A 410 -20.59 22.99 19.55
N ILE A 411 -21.61 22.96 20.42
CA ILE A 411 -21.44 22.91 21.87
C ILE A 411 -22.50 21.99 22.49
N GLY A 412 -22.21 20.69 22.51
CA GLY A 412 -22.93 19.68 23.29
C GLY A 412 -21.92 18.67 23.82
N GLY A 413 -21.32 18.96 24.99
CA GLY A 413 -20.26 18.15 25.58
C GLY A 413 -19.70 18.68 26.90
N GLY A 414 -20.52 18.66 27.96
CA GLY A 414 -20.03 18.75 29.35
C GLY A 414 -19.85 20.16 29.93
N SER A 415 -20.34 20.35 31.15
CA SER A 415 -20.28 21.58 31.93
C SER A 415 -18.86 22.08 32.20
N LYS A 416 -18.63 23.38 31.93
CA LYS A 416 -17.45 24.24 32.20
C LYS A 416 -16.39 24.35 31.08
N ARG A 417 -16.35 25.52 30.40
CA ARG A 417 -15.13 26.27 30.01
C ARG A 417 -15.48 27.52 29.18
N ASN A 418 -15.45 28.71 29.79
CA ASN A 418 -15.84 29.97 29.10
C ASN A 418 -14.74 30.59 28.20
N GLU A 419 -13.47 30.17 28.28
CA GLU A 419 -12.39 30.72 27.43
C GLU A 419 -11.97 29.81 26.25
N ASN A 420 -12.06 28.48 26.39
CA ASN A 420 -11.69 27.55 25.32
C ASN A 420 -12.75 27.47 24.19
N ILE A 421 -14.01 27.80 24.49
CA ILE A 421 -15.12 27.71 23.54
C ILE A 421 -14.90 28.70 22.39
N LEU A 422 -14.53 29.95 22.69
CA LEU A 422 -14.30 30.95 21.65
C LEU A 422 -13.15 30.55 20.72
N THR A 423 -12.00 30.14 21.27
CA THR A 423 -10.88 29.64 20.44
C THR A 423 -11.27 28.41 19.61
N GLY A 424 -12.08 27.51 20.17
CA GLY A 424 -12.63 26.37 19.45
C GLY A 424 -13.52 26.79 18.29
N ILE A 425 -14.48 27.69 18.52
CA ILE A 425 -15.36 28.27 17.50
C ILE A 425 -14.56 28.97 16.40
N LEU A 426 -13.54 29.75 16.76
CA LEU A 426 -12.71 30.48 15.81
C LEU A 426 -11.90 29.54 14.92
N ASN A 427 -11.25 28.52 15.49
CA ASN A 427 -10.57 27.47 14.71
C ASN A 427 -11.55 26.70 13.82
N ASN A 428 -12.76 26.45 14.33
CA ASN A 428 -13.80 25.74 13.61
C ASN A 428 -14.33 26.53 12.40
N TYR A 429 -14.58 27.81 12.62
CA TYR A 429 -15.06 28.75 11.60
C TYR A 429 -14.22 28.69 10.34
N TRP A 430 -12.90 28.50 10.50
CA TRP A 430 -11.98 28.36 9.39
C TRP A 430 -12.09 27.06 8.63
N LYS A 431 -12.15 25.93 9.35
CA LYS A 431 -12.26 24.61 8.73
C LYS A 431 -13.58 24.39 7.98
N HIS A 432 -14.65 25.06 8.40
CA HIS A 432 -15.99 24.89 7.83
C HIS A 432 -16.55 26.19 7.23
N SER A 433 -15.67 27.11 6.81
CA SER A 433 -16.08 28.42 6.28
C SER A 433 -17.01 28.35 5.07
N ASP A 434 -16.96 27.26 4.29
CA ASP A 434 -17.85 27.03 3.16
C ASP A 434 -19.30 26.81 3.60
N VAL A 435 -19.53 26.23 4.78
CA VAL A 435 -20.87 26.10 5.37
C VAL A 435 -21.28 27.44 5.99
N TYR A 436 -20.40 28.05 6.79
CA TYR A 436 -20.74 29.27 7.54
C TYR A 436 -21.07 30.49 6.66
N ARG A 437 -20.56 30.55 5.43
CA ARG A 437 -20.84 31.68 4.51
C ARG A 437 -22.23 31.63 3.89
N ASP A 438 -22.81 30.44 3.78
CA ASP A 438 -24.12 30.26 3.15
C ASP A 438 -25.26 30.69 4.10
N TYR A 439 -25.00 30.71 5.41
CA TYR A 439 -26.01 30.99 6.45
C TYR A 439 -25.69 32.25 7.26
N GLU A 440 -26.74 32.92 7.76
CA GLU A 440 -26.60 34.08 8.65
C GLU A 440 -26.37 33.65 10.11
N SER A 441 -27.01 32.56 10.51
CA SER A 441 -26.98 32.04 11.86
C SER A 441 -26.71 30.54 11.90
N ILE A 442 -26.11 30.08 12.99
CA ILE A 442 -25.79 28.69 13.29
C ILE A 442 -26.47 28.32 14.58
N ILE A 443 -27.30 27.29 14.50
CA ILE A 443 -27.98 26.75 15.67
C ILE A 443 -26.97 25.98 16.51
N THR A 444 -27.04 26.14 17.84
CA THR A 444 -26.22 25.44 18.81
C THR A 444 -27.07 24.99 20.00
N GLN A 445 -26.49 24.21 20.92
CA GLN A 445 -27.14 23.77 22.15
C GLN A 445 -26.64 24.61 23.32
N ASN A 446 -27.53 25.32 24.04
CA ASN A 446 -27.19 26.08 25.25
C ASN A 446 -26.12 27.17 25.06
N TYR A 447 -26.00 27.80 23.89
CA TYR A 447 -24.98 28.82 23.64
C TYR A 447 -25.41 29.91 22.67
N ASN A 448 -25.10 31.16 23.01
CA ASN A 448 -25.36 32.33 22.18
C ASN A 448 -24.08 33.15 22.01
N TYR A 449 -23.70 33.46 20.77
CA TYR A 449 -22.52 34.27 20.48
C TYR A 449 -22.58 34.91 19.09
N LYS A 450 -22.05 36.13 18.95
CA LYS A 450 -21.95 36.80 17.65
C LYS A 450 -20.49 37.11 17.33
N LEU A 451 -20.01 36.66 16.18
CA LEU A 451 -18.66 36.99 15.72
C LEU A 451 -18.53 38.50 15.49
N SER A 452 -17.49 39.09 16.09
CA SER A 452 -17.11 40.49 15.86
C SER A 452 -15.98 40.58 14.83
N GLU A 453 -15.74 41.76 14.27
CA GLU A 453 -14.62 41.99 13.34
C GLU A 453 -13.25 41.74 14.00
N GLU A 454 -13.08 42.15 15.26
CA GLU A 454 -11.86 41.87 16.04
C GLU A 454 -11.61 40.37 16.16
N ASN A 455 -12.67 39.58 16.36
CA ASN A 455 -12.58 38.13 16.42
C ASN A 455 -12.26 37.48 15.08
N LEU A 456 -12.45 38.16 13.94
CA LEU A 456 -12.12 37.63 12.61
C LEU A 456 -10.72 38.05 12.17
N SER A 457 -10.08 39.02 12.84
CA SER A 457 -8.74 39.52 12.48
C SER A 457 -7.63 38.44 12.51
N PHE A 458 -7.78 37.40 13.34
CA PHE A 458 -6.85 36.24 13.34
C PHE A 458 -6.83 35.47 12.00
N LEU A 459 -7.90 35.58 11.20
CA LEU A 459 -8.02 34.97 9.88
C LEU A 459 -7.17 35.68 8.83
N GLU A 460 -6.95 37.00 8.98
CA GLU A 460 -6.12 37.78 8.06
C GLU A 460 -4.65 37.31 8.11
N ASN A 461 -4.15 36.98 9.30
CA ASN A 461 -2.77 36.49 9.49
C ASN A 461 -2.52 35.10 8.89
N THR A 462 -3.56 34.29 8.63
CA THR A 462 -3.43 32.95 8.04
C THR A 462 -3.65 32.95 6.51
N GLN A 463 -4.19 34.02 5.93
CA GLN A 463 -4.37 34.15 4.46
C GLN A 463 -3.05 34.27 3.70
N GLU A 464 -1.97 34.75 4.34
CA GLU A 464 -0.66 34.87 3.70
C GLU A 464 -0.03 33.52 3.34
N GLU A 465 -0.46 32.40 3.96
CA GLU A 465 0.17 31.09 3.77
C GLU A 465 -0.49 30.21 2.68
N GLN A 466 -1.77 30.41 2.33
CA GLN A 466 -2.48 29.52 1.40
C GLN A 466 -3.51 30.25 0.54
N GLY A 467 -3.18 30.52 -0.73
CA GLY A 467 -3.99 31.24 -1.72
C GLY A 467 -5.27 30.57 -2.23
N LYS A 468 -6.03 29.88 -1.36
CA LYS A 468 -7.30 29.20 -1.68
C LYS A 468 -8.55 29.81 -1.03
N PHE A 469 -8.42 30.87 -0.24
CA PHE A 469 -9.52 31.37 0.59
C PHE A 469 -10.03 32.74 0.12
N PRO A 470 -11.34 33.03 0.27
CA PRO A 470 -11.92 34.30 -0.15
C PRO A 470 -11.50 35.47 0.76
N LEU A 471 -11.55 36.67 0.19
CA LEU A 471 -11.19 37.93 0.83
C LEU A 471 -12.00 38.18 2.10
N PHE A 472 -11.38 38.77 3.14
CA PHE A 472 -11.99 39.11 4.43
C PHE A 472 -13.36 39.82 4.31
N ASN A 473 -13.52 40.67 3.29
CA ASN A 473 -14.76 41.39 2.99
C ASN A 473 -15.94 40.49 2.55
N VAL A 474 -15.73 39.18 2.40
CA VAL A 474 -16.74 38.17 2.01
C VAL A 474 -17.18 37.32 3.21
N VAL A 475 -16.53 37.47 4.37
CA VAL A 475 -16.85 36.69 5.58
C VAL A 475 -18.07 37.31 6.28
N ARG A 476 -19.20 36.59 6.31
CA ARG A 476 -20.42 37.04 7.00
C ARG A 476 -20.21 37.06 8.52
N LYS A 477 -20.84 38.01 9.21
CA LYS A 477 -20.93 38.04 10.68
C LYS A 477 -21.90 36.95 11.14
N THR A 478 -21.42 35.72 11.22
CA THR A 478 -22.24 34.57 11.63
C THR A 478 -22.61 34.66 13.11
N GLU A 479 -23.89 34.45 13.41
CA GLU A 479 -24.43 34.39 14.78
C GLU A 479 -24.65 32.93 15.22
N PHE A 480 -24.08 32.54 16.36
CA PHE A 480 -24.38 31.29 17.05
C PHE A 480 -25.56 31.52 17.99
N ILE A 481 -26.63 30.76 17.82
CA ILE A 481 -27.90 30.95 18.55
C ILE A 481 -28.31 29.62 19.16
N ASP A 482 -28.75 29.64 20.41
CA ASP A 482 -29.31 28.48 21.07
C ASP A 482 -30.63 28.09 20.38
N TYR A 483 -30.76 26.82 20.00
CA TYR A 483 -31.96 26.31 19.36
C TYR A 483 -33.21 26.51 20.23
N GLU A 484 -33.05 26.63 21.56
CA GLU A 484 -34.14 26.94 22.47
C GLU A 484 -34.76 28.32 22.24
N GLU A 485 -33.95 29.30 21.82
CA GLU A 485 -34.33 30.71 21.67
C GLU A 485 -34.89 31.08 20.28
N VAL A 486 -34.80 30.16 19.30
CA VAL A 486 -35.36 30.39 17.96
C VAL A 486 -36.89 30.27 17.98
N GLU A 487 -37.57 31.38 17.71
CA GLU A 487 -39.04 31.42 17.54
C GLU A 487 -39.49 30.75 16.23
N LYS A 488 -40.71 30.19 16.22
CA LYS A 488 -41.26 29.38 15.11
C LYS A 488 -41.86 30.18 13.96
#